data_AF-A0A956TGZ8-F1
#
_entry.id   AF-A0A956TGZ8-F1
#
_cell.length_a   1.000
_cell.length_b   1.000
_cell.length_c   1.000
_cell.angle_alpha   90.00
_cell.angle_beta   90.00
_cell.angle_gamma   90.00
#
_symmetry.space_group_name_H-M   'P 1'
#
loop_
_entity.id
_entity.type
_entity.pdbx_description
1 polymer ?
#
loop_
_entity_poly.entity_id
_entity_poly.type
_entity_poly.pdbx_seq_one_letter_code
_entity_poly.pdbx_strand_id
1 'polypeptide(L)'
;MHRTTLLLDEESHRAAKELASRLDCSTSEAIRRAIVRYRDLTLGASPELRQHRKRVLQELFSLFEGHDAGEEIARLKSEDLGF
;
A
#
# COMPACT_ATOMS: atom_id res chain seq x y z
N MET A 1 -0.51 11.02 -19.65
CA MET A 1 0.63 10.39 -18.95
C MET A 1 1.89 11.12 -19.40
N HIS A 2 2.62 11.78 -18.50
CA HIS A 2 3.90 12.42 -18.85
C HIS A 2 5.05 11.45 -18.60
N ARG A 3 5.96 11.33 -19.57
CA ARG A 3 7.15 10.49 -19.47
C ARG A 3 8.29 11.32 -18.90
N THR A 4 8.95 10.79 -17.87
CA THR A 4 10.12 11.41 -17.24
C THR A 4 11.29 10.46 -17.36
N THR A 5 12.44 10.97 -17.82
CA THR A 5 13.71 10.22 -17.84
C THR A 5 14.52 10.62 -16.61
N LEU A 6 15.01 9.63 -15.87
CA LEU A 6 15.90 9.80 -14.73
C LEU A 6 17.23 9.11 -15.02
N LEU A 7 18.33 9.77 -14.68
CA LEU A 7 19.65 9.16 -14.66
C LEU A 7 19.94 8.74 -13.22
N LEU A 8 20.29 7.47 -13.04
CA LEU A 8 20.62 6.88 -11.74
C LEU A 8 22.09 6.48 -11.74
N ASP A 9 22.77 6.69 -10.62
CA ASP A 9 24.02 6.00 -10.37
C ASP A 9 23.79 4.49 -10.20
N GLU A 10 24.87 3.71 -10.23
CA GLU A 10 24.81 2.24 -10.14
C GLU A 10 24.23 1.74 -8.81
N GLU A 11 24.44 2.47 -7.71
CA GLU A 11 23.90 2.10 -6.40
C GLU A 11 22.38 2.24 -6.37
N SER A 12 21.88 3.40 -6.80
CA SER A 12 20.47 3.72 -6.94
C SER A 12 19.76 2.78 -7.91
N HIS A 13 20.41 2.42 -9.02
CA HIS A 13 19.87 1.47 -9.99
C HIS A 13 19.76 0.04 -9.42
N ARG A 14 20.77 -0.42 -8.65
CA ARG A 14 20.69 -1.71 -7.95
C ARG A 14 19.57 -1.72 -6.90
N ALA A 15 19.50 -0.70 -6.06
CA ALA A 15 18.45 -0.57 -5.06
C ALA A 15 17.05 -0.58 -5.70
N ALA A 16 16.87 0.10 -6.83
CA ALA A 16 15.60 0.09 -7.57
C ALA A 16 15.22 -1.32 -8.08
N LYS A 17 16.19 -2.10 -8.57
CA LYS A 17 15.96 -3.49 -9.02
C LYS A 17 15.60 -4.42 -7.86
N GLU A 18 16.28 -4.30 -6.73
CA GLU A 18 15.98 -5.08 -5.53
C GLU A 18 14.57 -4.80 -5.00
N LEU A 19 14.20 -3.51 -4.92
CA LEU A 19 12.85 -3.10 -4.55
C LEU A 19 11.80 -3.62 -5.53
N ALA A 20 12.07 -3.53 -6.83
CA ALA A 20 11.18 -4.04 -7.87
C ALA A 20 10.94 -5.55 -7.73
N SER A 21 12.00 -6.33 -7.51
CA SER A 21 11.91 -7.78 -7.27
C SER A 21 11.11 -8.10 -6.01
N ARG A 22 11.31 -7.35 -4.91
CA ARG A 22 10.62 -7.61 -3.65
C ARG A 22 9.14 -7.21 -3.67
N LEU A 23 8.77 -6.26 -4.52
CA LEU A 23 7.41 -5.75 -4.68
C LEU A 23 6.65 -6.39 -5.87
N ASP A 24 7.29 -7.32 -6.58
CA ASP A 24 6.78 -7.97 -7.79
C ASP A 24 6.24 -6.97 -8.82
N CYS A 25 7.05 -5.97 -9.19
CA CYS A 25 6.68 -4.95 -10.16
C CYS A 25 7.87 -4.50 -11.01
N SER A 26 7.62 -3.65 -12.02
CA SER A 26 8.72 -3.09 -12.84
C SER A 26 9.60 -2.12 -12.05
N THR A 27 10.88 -1.98 -12.45
CA THR A 27 11.82 -1.02 -11.85
C THR A 27 11.28 0.41 -11.88
N SER A 28 10.65 0.83 -12.97
CA SER A 28 10.05 2.17 -13.09
C SER A 28 8.91 2.38 -12.09
N GLU A 29 8.08 1.35 -11.85
CA GLU A 29 7.00 1.42 -10.87
C GLU A 29 7.54 1.44 -9.44
N ALA A 30 8.59 0.67 -9.14
CA ALA A 30 9.27 0.70 -7.85
C ALA A 30 9.86 2.10 -7.56
N ILE A 31 10.53 2.71 -8.54
CA ILE A 31 11.07 4.08 -8.44
C ILE A 31 9.93 5.09 -8.20
N ARG A 32 8.83 4.99 -8.96
CA ARG A 32 7.67 5.87 -8.79
C ARG A 32 7.12 5.79 -7.37
N ARG A 33 6.92 4.56 -6.85
CA ARG A 33 6.44 4.33 -5.48
C ARG A 33 7.40 4.89 -4.44
N ALA A 34 8.70 4.71 -4.63
CA ALA A 34 9.73 5.23 -3.72
C ALA A 34 9.72 6.75 -3.64
N ILE A 35 9.65 7.45 -4.79
CA ILE A 35 9.60 8.92 -4.84
C ILE A 35 8.34 9.45 -4.15
N VAL A 36 7.17 8.88 -4.47
CA VAL A 36 5.89 9.28 -3.86
C VAL A 36 5.92 9.04 -2.35
N ARG A 37 6.43 7.89 -1.91
CA ARG A 37 6.56 7.56 -0.49
C ARG A 37 7.51 8.50 0.23
N TYR A 38 8.67 8.80 -0.36
CA TYR A 38 9.63 9.73 0.22
C TYR A 38 9.03 11.13 0.37
N ARG A 39 8.37 11.65 -0.68
CA ARG A 39 7.61 12.91 -0.61
C ARG A 39 6.63 12.91 0.56
N ASP A 40 5.81 11.87 0.69
CA ASP A 40 4.79 11.78 1.75
C ASP A 40 5.40 11.69 3.16
N LEU A 41 6.57 11.07 3.30
CA LEU A 41 7.31 11.01 4.56
C LEU A 41 7.93 12.36 4.93
N THR A 42 8.52 13.06 3.94
CA THR A 42 9.24 14.32 4.16
C THR A 42 8.30 15.51 4.30
N LEU A 43 7.27 15.59 3.47
CA LEU A 43 6.34 16.73 3.41
C LEU A 43 5.01 16.46 4.14
N GLY A 44 4.82 15.23 4.63
CA GLY A 44 3.54 14.75 5.12
C GLY A 44 2.61 14.33 3.98
N ALA A 45 1.61 13.52 4.32
CA ALA A 45 0.56 13.13 3.38
C ALA A 45 -0.26 14.36 2.95
N SER A 46 -0.58 14.47 1.65
CA SER A 46 -1.44 15.54 1.16
C SER A 46 -2.83 15.53 1.83
N PRO A 47 -3.53 16.67 1.92
CA PRO A 47 -4.89 16.72 2.46
C PRO A 47 -5.82 15.68 1.84
N GLU A 48 -5.74 15.48 0.53
CA GLU A 48 -6.55 14.52 -0.24
C GLU A 48 -6.24 13.08 0.19
N LEU A 49 -4.96 12.74 0.33
CA LEU A 49 -4.54 11.41 0.77
C LEU A 49 -4.96 11.14 2.22
N ARG A 50 -4.86 12.14 3.10
CA ARG A 50 -5.37 12.05 4.48
C ARG A 50 -6.87 11.82 4.52
N GLN A 51 -7.62 12.54 3.69
CA GLN A 51 -9.08 12.39 3.61
C GLN A 51 -9.51 11.06 3.01
N HIS A 52 -8.76 10.55 2.02
CA HIS A 52 -8.97 9.20 1.50
C HIS A 52 -8.72 8.14 2.58
N ARG A 53 -7.62 8.22 3.34
CA ARG A 53 -7.34 7.31 4.45
C ARG A 53 -8.44 7.33 5.53
N LYS A 54 -8.94 8.52 5.88
CA LYS A 54 -10.06 8.65 6.83
C LYS A 54 -11.32 7.94 6.33
N ARG A 55 -11.66 8.09 5.04
CA ARG A 55 -12.81 7.40 4.44
C ARG A 55 -12.66 5.89 4.48
N VAL A 56 -11.51 5.36 4.07
CA VAL A 56 -11.23 3.91 4.11
C VAL A 56 -11.33 3.36 5.54
N LEU A 57 -10.81 4.09 6.53
CA LEU A 57 -10.94 3.70 7.93
C LEU A 57 -12.39 3.73 8.42
N GLN A 58 -13.18 4.73 8.01
CA GLN A 58 -14.61 4.79 8.33
C GLN A 58 -15.38 3.64 7.69
N GLU A 59 -15.09 3.31 6.43
CA GLU A 59 -15.67 2.16 5.75
C GLU A 59 -15.33 0.85 6.47
N LEU A 60 -14.07 0.67 6.87
CA LEU A 60 -13.65 -0.46 7.68
C LEU A 60 -14.42 -0.50 9.01
N PHE A 61 -14.52 0.61 9.74
CA PHE A 61 -15.26 0.64 11.00
C PHE A 61 -16.73 0.30 10.81
N SER A 62 -17.40 0.83 9.79
CA SER A 62 -18.79 0.48 9.49
C SER A 62 -18.97 -0.99 9.09
N LEU A 63 -18.00 -1.60 8.39
CA LEU A 63 -18.05 -3.03 8.06
C LEU A 63 -17.99 -3.93 9.30
N PHE A 64 -17.35 -3.46 10.38
CA PHE A 64 -17.22 -4.21 11.64
C PHE A 64 -18.16 -3.68 12.75
N GLU A 65 -18.95 -2.66 12.48
CA GLU A 65 -19.86 -2.07 13.46
C GLU A 65 -21.03 -3.02 13.73
N GLY A 66 -21.19 -3.44 14.99
CA GLY A 66 -22.20 -4.41 15.39
C GLY A 66 -21.84 -5.89 15.15
N HIS A 67 -20.64 -6.18 14.63
CA HIS A 67 -20.11 -7.54 14.53
C HIS A 67 -19.26 -7.88 15.76
N ASP A 68 -19.56 -8.98 16.44
CA ASP A 68 -18.65 -9.54 17.45
C ASP A 68 -17.46 -10.19 16.75
N ALA A 69 -16.26 -9.68 17.02
CA ALA A 69 -15.04 -10.18 16.38
C ALA A 69 -14.80 -11.67 16.68
N GLY A 70 -15.22 -12.17 17.84
CA GLY A 70 -15.10 -13.57 18.22
C GLY A 70 -16.02 -14.47 17.40
N GLU A 71 -17.29 -14.07 17.23
CA GLU A 71 -18.26 -14.79 16.41
C GLU A 71 -17.87 -14.80 14.92
N GLU A 72 -17.41 -13.67 14.40
CA GLU A 72 -16.97 -13.57 13.00
C GLU A 72 -15.75 -14.45 12.71
N ILE A 73 -14.78 -14.49 13.63
CA ILE A 73 -13.60 -15.37 13.53
C ILE A 73 -14.01 -16.84 13.66
N ALA A 74 -14.97 -17.16 14.53
CA ALA A 74 -15.47 -18.52 14.68
C ALA A 74 -16.19 -19.01 13.41
N ARG A 75 -16.97 -18.13 12.76
CA ARG A 75 -17.63 -18.40 11.48
C ARG A 75 -16.62 -18.61 10.34
N LEU A 76 -15.64 -17.73 10.20
CA LEU A 76 -14.61 -17.87 9.16
C LEU A 76 -13.80 -19.16 9.32
N LYS A 77 -13.47 -19.55 10.57
CA LYS A 77 -12.78 -20.80 10.86
C LYS A 77 -13.63 -22.04 10.57
N SER A 78 -14.95 -21.98 10.76
CA SER A 78 -15.81 -23.11 10.43
C SER A 78 -16.01 -23.28 8.92
N GLU A 79 -15.99 -22.18 8.15
CA GLU A 79 -15.97 -22.21 6.68
C GLU A 79 -14.66 -22.80 6.14
N ASP A 80 -13.50 -22.49 6.74
CA ASP A 80 -12.19 -23.04 6.35
C ASP A 80 -11.99 -24.52 6.72
N LEU A 81 -12.62 -25.00 7.81
CA LEU A 81 -12.56 -26.40 8.23
C LEU A 81 -13.57 -27.30 7.49
N GLY A 82 -14.39 -26.72 6.62
CA GLY A 82 -15.40 -27.40 5.82
C GLY A 82 -14.91 -28.03 4.51
N PHE A 83 -13.60 -27.95 4.22
CA PHE A 83 -12.95 -28.53 3.03
C PHE A 83 -11.90 -29.58 3.38
#